data_AF-A0A7C6D5F5-F1
#
_entry.id   AF-A0A7C6D5F5-F1
#
_cell.length_a   1.000
_cell.length_b   1.000
_cell.length_c   1.000
_cell.angle_alpha   90.00
_cell.angle_beta   90.00
_cell.angle_gamma   90.00
#
_symmetry.space_group_name_H-M   'P 1'
#
loop_
_entity.id
_entity.type
_entity.pdbx_description
1 polymer ?
#
loop_
_entity_poly.entity_id
_entity_poly.type
_entity_poly.pdbx_seq_one_letter_code
_entity_poly.pdbx_strand_id
1 'polypeptide(L)'
;MASTQGICKNCGSLIILNDREELCECLFCDCVFPTSEAIAIAENPEGYTFPNEPQPKREGVKRYNVVPVYPDPVPNAIKQQATVSSTTKIEKNPYEVSADQIKAPKEVVIKIAAAFVAALVLVLAISMPLYFSRQKNEKAIAESIDTVFEQAGIEVKTEKVDGLYVGFSLSGQRNNRLRVVTDSEATPELALDLFKAYAALRADQYDLKDEAFNSYYAPIRVDLVSANAEYIVDFESADDMKVENIRTISYTKSAE
;
A
#
# COMPACT_ATOMS: atom_id res chain seq x y z
N MET A 1 -26.57 29.03 -9.00
CA MET A 1 -26.44 27.65 -9.50
C MET A 1 -27.01 26.79 -8.40
N ALA A 2 -28.12 26.08 -8.66
CA ALA A 2 -28.67 25.14 -7.71
C ALA A 2 -28.41 23.74 -8.27
N SER A 3 -27.38 23.07 -7.74
CA SER A 3 -27.14 21.66 -8.04
C SER A 3 -28.29 20.85 -7.46
N THR A 4 -29.03 20.15 -8.32
CA THR A 4 -30.15 19.28 -7.93
C THR A 4 -29.74 17.83 -8.12
N GLN A 5 -30.32 16.92 -7.33
CA GLN A 5 -30.05 15.48 -7.45
C GLN A 5 -31.00 14.85 -8.46
N GLY A 6 -30.50 13.92 -9.27
CA GLY A 6 -31.29 13.11 -10.19
C GLY A 6 -30.76 11.69 -10.27
N ILE A 7 -31.50 10.81 -10.96
CA ILE A 7 -31.09 9.42 -11.18
C ILE A 7 -30.97 9.15 -12.68
N CYS A 8 -29.90 8.45 -13.06
CA CYS A 8 -29.67 8.04 -14.45
C CYS A 8 -30.75 7.07 -14.92
N LYS A 9 -31.41 7.41 -16.04
CA LYS A 9 -32.43 6.58 -16.67
C LYS A 9 -31.94 5.23 -17.21
N ASN A 10 -30.63 5.05 -17.38
CA ASN A 10 -30.07 3.83 -17.93
C ASN A 10 -29.55 2.88 -16.84
N CYS A 11 -28.73 3.39 -15.92
CA CYS A 11 -27.99 2.57 -14.96
C CYS A 11 -28.38 2.79 -13.49
N GLY A 12 -29.33 3.68 -13.20
CA GLY A 12 -29.80 3.94 -11.83
C GLY A 12 -28.80 4.66 -10.93
N SER A 13 -27.66 5.12 -11.48
CA SER A 13 -26.68 5.88 -10.71
C SER A 13 -27.22 7.25 -10.33
N LEU A 14 -26.95 7.67 -9.10
CA LEU A 14 -27.19 9.04 -8.63
C LEU A 14 -26.30 10.01 -9.41
N ILE A 15 -26.90 11.04 -9.99
CA ILE A 15 -26.22 12.10 -10.72
C ILE A 15 -26.56 13.45 -10.09
N ILE A 16 -25.58 14.34 -10.06
CA ILE A 16 -25.82 15.75 -9.77
C ILE A 16 -26.11 16.41 -11.12
N LEU A 17 -27.22 17.14 -11.23
CA LEU A 17 -27.70 17.84 -12.44
C LEU A 17 -27.83 19.36 -12.24
N ASN A 18 -27.69 20.13 -13.34
CA ASN A 18 -27.81 21.58 -13.37
C ASN A 18 -29.24 21.89 -13.83
N ASP A 19 -30.07 22.46 -12.96
CA ASP A 19 -31.48 22.75 -13.20
C ASP A 19 -31.73 23.73 -14.37
N ARG A 20 -30.68 24.42 -14.83
CA ARG A 20 -30.73 25.33 -15.99
C ARG A 20 -30.46 24.67 -17.34
N GLU A 21 -29.96 23.44 -17.35
CA GLU A 21 -29.62 22.73 -18.58
C GLU A 21 -30.74 21.75 -18.94
N GLU A 22 -31.13 21.74 -20.22
CA GLU A 22 -32.18 20.84 -20.74
C GLU A 22 -31.74 19.37 -20.72
N LEU A 23 -30.43 19.12 -20.76
CA LEU A 23 -29.83 17.79 -20.82
C LEU A 23 -28.88 17.57 -19.64
N CYS A 24 -28.86 16.34 -19.14
CA CYS A 24 -27.89 15.85 -18.17
C CYS A 24 -27.14 14.64 -18.72
N GLU A 25 -25.95 14.40 -18.16
CA GLU A 25 -25.07 13.30 -18.55
C GLU A 25 -24.71 12.44 -17.33
N CYS A 26 -24.75 11.13 -17.50
CA CYS A 26 -24.34 10.18 -16.47
C CYS A 26 -22.87 9.81 -16.65
N LEU A 27 -22.02 10.13 -15.68
CA LEU A 27 -20.59 9.82 -15.68
C LEU A 27 -20.26 8.31 -15.74
N PHE A 28 -21.19 7.46 -15.31
CA PHE A 28 -20.94 6.01 -15.18
C PHE A 28 -21.24 5.21 -16.44
N CYS A 29 -22.21 5.63 -17.24
CA CYS A 29 -22.62 4.90 -18.43
C CYS A 29 -22.68 5.78 -19.69
N ASP A 30 -22.27 7.04 -19.60
CA ASP A 30 -22.29 8.03 -20.68
C ASP A 30 -23.68 8.27 -21.30
N CYS A 31 -24.76 7.93 -20.59
CA CYS A 31 -26.13 8.19 -21.04
C CYS A 31 -26.42 9.70 -20.96
N VAL A 32 -26.87 10.29 -22.08
CA VAL A 32 -27.31 11.68 -22.19
C VAL A 32 -28.82 11.71 -22.38
N PHE A 33 -29.51 12.44 -21.52
CA PHE A 33 -30.98 12.46 -21.51
C PHE A 33 -31.51 13.74 -20.84
N PRO A 34 -32.82 14.03 -20.97
CA PRO A 34 -33.41 15.24 -20.41
C PRO A 34 -33.27 15.33 -18.89
N THR A 35 -32.90 16.51 -18.41
CA THR A 35 -32.75 16.80 -16.97
C THR A 35 -34.04 16.57 -16.20
N SER A 36 -35.19 16.88 -16.80
CA SER A 36 -36.51 16.64 -16.21
C SER A 36 -36.81 15.16 -15.97
N GLU A 37 -36.32 14.27 -16.84
CA GLU A 37 -36.48 12.82 -16.65
C GLU A 37 -35.65 12.33 -15.45
N ALA A 38 -34.43 12.84 -15.28
CA ALA A 38 -33.57 12.47 -14.15
C ALA A 38 -34.16 12.86 -12.80
N ILE A 39 -34.81 14.03 -12.73
CA ILE A 39 -35.49 14.53 -11.53
C ILE A 39 -36.73 13.67 -11.25
N ALA A 40 -37.54 13.38 -12.27
CA ALA A 40 -38.74 12.56 -12.12
C ALA A 40 -38.43 11.13 -11.63
N ILE A 41 -37.34 10.53 -12.12
CA ILE A 41 -36.88 9.20 -11.65
C ILE A 41 -36.37 9.29 -10.20
N ALA A 42 -35.76 10.39 -9.79
CA ALA A 42 -35.32 10.58 -8.41
C ALA A 42 -36.49 10.73 -7.41
N GLU A 43 -37.64 11.25 -7.85
CA GLU A 43 -38.85 11.36 -7.02
C GLU A 43 -39.55 10.00 -6.83
N ASN A 44 -39.41 9.06 -7.77
CA ASN A 44 -39.97 7.70 -7.67
C ASN A 44 -39.04 6.65 -8.30
N PRO A 45 -37.93 6.29 -7.63
CA PRO A 45 -36.95 5.36 -8.18
C PRO A 45 -37.48 3.92 -8.30
N GLU A 46 -38.39 3.52 -7.40
CA GLU A 46 -38.97 2.16 -7.39
C GLU A 46 -39.92 1.93 -8.58
N GLY A 47 -40.46 3.00 -9.16
CA GLY A 47 -41.37 2.94 -10.30
C GLY A 47 -40.71 2.88 -11.68
N TYR A 48 -39.37 2.91 -11.75
CA TYR A 48 -38.64 3.01 -13.01
C TYR A 48 -37.72 1.79 -13.22
N THR A 49 -37.80 1.17 -14.40
CA THR A 49 -36.96 0.03 -14.78
C THR A 49 -35.71 0.52 -15.51
N PHE A 50 -34.54 0.16 -14.99
CA PHE A 50 -33.24 0.54 -15.57
C PHE A 50 -32.78 -0.47 -16.63
N PRO A 51 -32.71 -0.10 -17.92
CA PRO A 51 -32.42 -1.03 -19.01
C PRO A 51 -30.95 -1.48 -19.06
N ASN A 52 -30.01 -0.71 -18.49
CA ASN A 52 -28.58 -1.01 -18.46
C ASN A 52 -27.97 -1.33 -19.83
N GLU A 53 -28.43 -0.65 -20.87
CA GLU A 53 -27.93 -0.88 -22.24
C GLU A 53 -26.61 -0.15 -22.50
N PRO A 54 -25.69 -0.73 -23.30
CA PRO A 54 -24.46 -0.07 -23.71
C PRO A 54 -24.77 1.24 -24.45
N GLN A 55 -24.27 2.36 -23.94
CA GLN A 55 -24.45 3.65 -24.58
C GLN A 55 -23.36 3.89 -25.64
N PRO A 56 -23.68 4.60 -26.74
CA PRO A 56 -22.70 4.92 -27.76
C PRO A 56 -21.61 5.84 -27.20
N LYS A 57 -20.33 5.53 -27.49
CA LYS A 57 -19.22 6.43 -27.17
C LYS A 57 -19.38 7.73 -27.96
N ARG A 58 -19.36 8.86 -27.26
CA ARG A 58 -19.57 10.17 -27.88
C ARG A 58 -18.25 10.82 -28.30
N GLU A 59 -18.22 11.33 -29.52
CA GLU A 59 -17.19 12.23 -30.02
C GLU A 59 -17.68 13.68 -29.89
N GLY A 60 -17.39 14.33 -28.75
CA GLY A 60 -17.79 15.72 -28.52
C GLY A 60 -17.10 16.32 -27.30
N VAL A 61 -16.75 17.62 -27.39
CA VAL A 61 -15.99 18.33 -26.34
C VAL A 61 -16.89 18.75 -25.17
N LYS A 62 -18.19 18.95 -25.41
CA LYS A 62 -19.13 19.45 -24.39
C LYS A 62 -19.71 18.31 -23.54
N ARG A 63 -19.38 18.30 -22.24
CA ARG A 63 -20.00 17.44 -21.23
C ARG A 63 -21.10 18.20 -20.47
N TYR A 64 -22.20 17.52 -20.15
CA TYR A 64 -23.34 18.07 -19.41
C TYR A 64 -23.25 17.76 -17.90
N ASN A 65 -22.02 17.78 -17.37
CA ASN A 65 -21.73 17.52 -15.96
C ASN A 65 -21.69 18.82 -15.16
N VAL A 66 -22.18 18.78 -13.93
CA VAL A 66 -22.63 19.98 -13.19
C VAL A 66 -21.54 20.78 -12.53
N VAL A 67 -20.32 20.24 -12.45
CA VAL A 67 -19.22 20.96 -11.84
C VAL A 67 -17.99 20.76 -12.71
N PRO A 68 -17.69 21.69 -13.64
CA PRO A 68 -16.31 21.86 -13.99
C PRO A 68 -15.63 22.38 -12.70
N VAL A 69 -14.76 21.56 -12.11
CA VAL A 69 -13.99 21.88 -10.88
C VAL A 69 -13.17 23.18 -11.06
N TYR A 70 -13.01 23.60 -12.30
CA TYR A 70 -12.42 24.87 -12.71
C TYR A 70 -13.40 25.63 -13.61
N PRO A 71 -13.46 26.96 -13.57
CA PRO A 71 -14.16 27.73 -14.59
C PRO A 71 -13.62 27.33 -15.95
N ASP A 72 -14.49 26.83 -16.82
CA ASP A 72 -14.16 26.39 -18.17
C ASP A 72 -13.44 27.55 -18.90
N PRO A 73 -12.14 27.47 -19.24
CA PRO A 73 -11.45 28.55 -19.97
C PRO A 73 -11.89 28.60 -21.44
N VAL A 74 -12.57 27.54 -21.88
CA VAL A 74 -12.93 27.25 -23.26
C VAL A 74 -13.92 28.26 -23.88
N PRO A 75 -14.95 28.81 -23.19
CA PRO A 75 -15.86 29.76 -23.83
C PRO A 75 -15.15 31.06 -24.25
N ASN A 76 -14.15 31.51 -23.48
CA ASN A 76 -13.37 32.71 -23.83
C ASN A 76 -12.32 32.40 -24.91
N ALA A 77 -11.70 31.22 -24.87
CA ALA A 77 -10.76 30.77 -25.91
C ALA A 77 -11.47 30.56 -27.26
N ILE A 78 -12.66 29.95 -27.27
CA ILE A 78 -13.47 29.75 -28.49
C ILE A 78 -14.04 31.08 -28.99
N LYS A 79 -14.46 32.01 -28.13
CA LYS A 79 -14.88 33.36 -28.57
C LYS A 79 -13.71 34.14 -29.17
N GLN A 80 -12.51 34.03 -28.61
CA GLN A 80 -11.31 34.59 -29.23
C GLN A 80 -10.98 33.90 -30.56
N GLN A 81 -11.10 32.57 -30.65
CA GLN A 81 -10.86 31.83 -31.90
C GLN A 81 -11.90 32.11 -32.99
N ALA A 82 -13.19 32.25 -32.65
CA ALA A 82 -14.26 32.58 -33.60
C ALA A 82 -14.16 34.02 -34.12
N THR A 83 -13.55 34.92 -33.35
CA THR A 83 -13.26 36.30 -33.80
C THR A 83 -12.00 36.33 -34.68
N VAL A 84 -11.09 35.36 -34.53
CA VAL A 84 -9.83 35.26 -35.29
C VAL A 84 -9.95 34.34 -36.53
N SER A 85 -10.99 33.51 -36.65
CA SER A 85 -11.10 32.51 -37.72
C SER A 85 -11.78 32.99 -39.02
N SER A 86 -12.26 34.23 -39.11
CA SER A 86 -12.88 34.71 -40.35
C SER A 86 -11.91 35.32 -41.36
N THR A 87 -10.62 35.45 -41.06
CA THR A 87 -9.65 35.88 -42.08
C THR A 87 -8.25 35.46 -41.69
N THR A 88 -7.55 34.86 -42.65
CA THR A 88 -6.11 34.53 -42.70
C THR A 88 -5.81 33.06 -42.43
N LYS A 89 -5.40 32.35 -43.50
CA LYS A 89 -4.62 31.11 -43.40
C LYS A 89 -3.46 31.38 -42.45
N ILE A 90 -3.49 30.79 -41.25
CA ILE A 90 -2.36 30.81 -40.34
C ILE A 90 -1.25 30.02 -41.04
N GLU A 91 -0.32 30.75 -41.64
CA GLU A 91 0.99 30.25 -42.03
C GLU A 91 1.61 29.73 -40.72
N LYS A 92 1.81 28.41 -40.62
CA LYS A 92 2.44 27.81 -39.43
C LYS A 92 3.74 28.55 -39.19
N ASN A 93 3.84 29.20 -38.03
CA ASN A 93 5.05 29.92 -37.65
C ASN A 93 6.22 28.91 -37.72
N PRO A 94 7.24 29.12 -38.57
CA PRO A 94 8.33 28.18 -38.75
C PRO A 94 9.19 27.99 -37.48
N TYR A 95 8.92 28.79 -36.44
CA TYR A 95 9.61 28.74 -35.15
C TYR A 95 8.81 28.02 -34.04
N GLU A 96 7.60 27.55 -34.29
CA GLU A 96 6.79 26.84 -33.30
C GLU A 96 7.09 25.33 -33.34
N VAL A 97 8.08 24.91 -32.54
CA VAL A 97 8.48 23.50 -32.42
C VAL A 97 7.50 22.78 -31.51
N SER A 98 6.64 21.93 -32.06
CA SER A 98 5.76 21.05 -31.26
C SER A 98 6.62 20.08 -30.42
N ALA A 99 6.21 19.76 -29.19
CA ALA A 99 6.96 18.85 -28.29
C ALA A 99 7.33 17.50 -28.95
N ASP A 100 6.51 17.01 -29.87
CA ASP A 100 6.73 15.76 -30.61
C ASP A 100 7.88 15.81 -31.64
N GLN A 101 8.37 17.00 -32.00
CA GLN A 101 9.50 17.20 -32.93
C GLN A 101 10.86 17.21 -32.22
N ILE A 102 10.90 17.32 -30.89
CA ILE A 102 12.14 17.29 -30.10
C ILE A 102 12.43 15.82 -29.74
N LYS A 103 12.91 15.04 -30.71
CA LYS A 103 13.44 13.71 -30.43
C LYS A 103 14.82 13.82 -29.80
N ALA A 104 14.99 13.25 -28.61
CA ALA A 104 16.29 13.15 -27.97
C ALA A 104 17.29 12.43 -28.92
N PRO A 105 18.53 12.93 -29.06
CA PRO A 105 19.54 12.24 -29.86
C PRO A 105 19.74 10.82 -29.32
N LYS A 106 19.88 9.83 -30.22
CA LYS A 106 20.06 8.42 -29.82
C LYS A 106 21.23 8.22 -28.84
N GLU A 107 22.29 9.02 -28.99
CA GLU A 107 23.44 9.01 -28.08
C GLU A 107 23.08 9.43 -26.65
N VAL A 108 22.19 10.42 -26.48
CA VAL A 108 21.72 10.86 -25.16
C VAL A 108 20.88 9.76 -24.52
N VAL A 109 20.00 9.13 -25.29
CA VAL A 109 19.18 8.00 -24.82
C VAL A 109 20.06 6.83 -24.37
N ILE A 110 21.10 6.48 -25.15
CA ILE A 110 22.05 5.42 -24.79
C ILE A 110 22.83 5.77 -23.52
N LYS A 111 23.30 7.02 -23.37
CA LYS A 111 23.99 7.47 -22.15
C LYS A 111 23.10 7.41 -20.91
N ILE A 112 21.83 7.83 -21.03
CA ILE A 112 20.84 7.75 -19.95
C ILE A 112 20.57 6.29 -19.59
N ALA A 113 20.34 5.43 -20.59
CA ALA A 113 20.12 4.00 -20.36
C ALA A 113 21.33 3.34 -19.69
N ALA A 114 22.55 3.65 -20.14
CA ALA A 114 23.78 3.16 -19.53
C ALA A 114 23.94 3.63 -18.08
N ALA A 115 23.65 4.90 -17.79
CA ALA A 115 23.67 5.44 -16.43
C ALA A 115 22.65 4.76 -15.52
N PHE A 116 21.44 4.50 -16.04
CA PHE A 116 20.39 3.78 -15.31
C PHE A 116 20.78 2.33 -15.01
N VAL A 117 21.33 1.62 -16.00
CA VAL A 117 21.83 0.25 -15.81
C VAL A 117 22.98 0.23 -14.80
N ALA A 118 23.91 1.18 -14.86
CA ALA A 118 25.00 1.28 -13.90
C ALA A 118 24.48 1.50 -12.46
N ALA A 119 23.47 2.36 -12.29
CA ALA A 119 22.82 2.57 -11.00
C ALA A 119 22.13 1.29 -10.49
N LEU A 120 21.42 0.57 -11.36
CA LEU A 120 20.81 -0.72 -11.01
C LEU A 120 21.83 -1.76 -10.58
N VAL A 121 22.94 -1.88 -11.30
CA VAL A 121 24.02 -2.82 -10.94
C VAL A 121 24.62 -2.47 -9.58
N LEU A 122 24.80 -1.19 -9.28
CA LEU A 122 25.32 -0.73 -7.99
C LEU A 122 24.35 -1.07 -6.84
N VAL A 123 23.04 -0.86 -7.04
CA VAL A 123 22.01 -1.24 -6.06
C VAL A 123 22.05 -2.75 -5.82
N LEU A 124 22.06 -3.56 -6.88
CA LEU A 124 22.10 -5.03 -6.78
C LEU A 124 23.38 -5.53 -6.11
N ALA A 125 24.53 -4.91 -6.40
CA ALA A 125 25.81 -5.27 -5.79
C ALA A 125 25.81 -5.10 -4.27
N ILE A 126 25.02 -4.16 -3.73
CA ILE A 126 24.88 -3.94 -2.29
C ILE A 126 23.74 -4.78 -1.70
N SER A 127 22.57 -4.81 -2.35
CA SER A 127 21.37 -5.45 -1.81
C SER A 127 21.43 -6.97 -1.85
N MET A 128 22.06 -7.55 -2.87
CA MET A 128 22.07 -9.00 -3.08
C MET A 128 22.93 -9.75 -2.03
N PRO A 129 24.16 -9.29 -1.66
CA PRO A 129 24.89 -9.89 -0.56
C PRO A 129 24.16 -9.80 0.78
N LEU A 130 23.51 -8.66 1.05
CA LEU A 130 22.72 -8.48 2.28
C LEU A 130 21.54 -9.45 2.32
N TYR A 131 20.83 -9.63 1.20
CA TYR A 131 19.75 -10.60 1.09
C TYR A 131 20.21 -12.04 1.32
N PHE A 132 21.30 -12.46 0.67
CA PHE A 132 21.82 -13.82 0.84
C PHE A 132 22.39 -14.08 2.24
N SER A 133 23.08 -13.10 2.82
CA SER A 133 23.54 -13.19 4.22
C SER A 133 22.35 -13.31 5.18
N ARG A 134 21.30 -12.50 4.98
CA ARG A 134 20.07 -12.59 5.76
C ARG A 134 19.43 -13.97 5.64
N GLN A 135 19.26 -14.50 4.42
CA GLN A 135 18.65 -15.83 4.21
C GLN A 135 19.48 -16.98 4.78
N LYS A 136 20.81 -16.93 4.61
CA LYS A 136 21.71 -17.93 5.20
C LYS A 136 21.55 -17.97 6.71
N ASN A 137 21.57 -16.81 7.35
CA ASN A 137 21.45 -16.71 8.80
C ASN A 137 20.04 -17.03 9.28
N GLU A 138 19.00 -16.67 8.52
CA GLU A 138 17.60 -17.03 8.82
C GLU A 138 17.44 -18.55 8.86
N LYS A 139 17.98 -19.24 7.86
CA LYS A 139 17.97 -20.70 7.80
C LYS A 139 18.75 -21.33 8.96
N ALA A 140 19.95 -20.84 9.26
CA ALA A 140 20.77 -21.38 10.35
C ALA A 140 20.12 -21.16 11.73
N ILE A 141 19.53 -20.00 11.96
CA ILE A 141 18.74 -19.71 13.17
C ILE A 141 17.54 -20.66 13.24
N ALA A 142 16.78 -20.81 12.15
CA ALA A 142 15.60 -21.68 12.12
C ALA A 142 15.94 -23.17 12.33
N GLU A 143 17.12 -23.62 11.89
CA GLU A 143 17.60 -24.99 12.12
C GLU A 143 18.05 -25.24 13.56
N SER A 144 18.42 -24.17 14.29
CA SER A 144 18.91 -24.25 15.68
C SER A 144 17.91 -23.74 16.70
N ILE A 145 16.73 -23.30 16.27
CA ILE A 145 15.76 -22.61 17.13
C ILE A 145 15.18 -23.53 18.21
N ASP A 146 15.14 -24.84 17.98
CA ASP A 146 14.64 -25.79 18.97
C ASP A 146 15.46 -25.70 20.27
N THR A 147 16.77 -25.44 20.17
CA THR A 147 17.64 -25.24 21.35
C THR A 147 17.23 -24.03 22.20
N VAL A 148 16.67 -22.99 21.57
CA VAL A 148 16.16 -21.79 22.25
C VAL A 148 14.88 -22.12 23.01
N PHE A 149 14.01 -22.92 22.42
CA PHE A 149 12.75 -23.36 23.05
C PHE A 149 13.00 -24.34 24.20
N GLU A 150 13.93 -25.28 24.02
CA GLU A 150 14.38 -26.20 25.09
C GLU A 150 14.99 -25.44 26.27
N GLN A 151 15.87 -24.45 26.01
CA GLN A 151 16.48 -23.63 27.06
C GLN A 151 15.45 -22.78 27.82
N ALA A 152 14.46 -22.24 27.13
CA ALA A 152 13.39 -21.46 27.74
C ALA A 152 12.31 -22.34 28.41
N GLY A 153 12.34 -23.65 28.19
CA GLY A 153 11.34 -24.59 28.73
C GLY A 153 9.95 -24.46 28.09
N ILE A 154 9.89 -24.08 26.81
CA ILE A 154 8.63 -23.87 26.07
C ILE A 154 8.43 -24.97 25.04
N GLU A 155 7.24 -25.55 25.00
CA GLU A 155 6.84 -26.45 23.92
C GLU A 155 6.29 -25.65 22.74
N VAL A 156 6.95 -25.74 21.58
CA VAL A 156 6.56 -25.04 20.35
C VAL A 156 6.52 -26.03 19.20
N LYS A 157 5.46 -25.99 18.40
CA LYS A 157 5.35 -26.84 17.19
C LYS A 157 6.26 -26.30 16.09
N THR A 158 7.44 -26.89 15.89
CA THR A 158 8.42 -26.47 14.86
C THR A 158 8.28 -27.24 13.54
N GLU A 159 7.15 -27.91 13.34
CA GLU A 159 6.84 -28.60 12.08
C GLU A 159 6.68 -27.62 10.92
N LYS A 160 7.05 -28.07 9.72
CA LYS A 160 6.83 -27.33 8.48
C LYS A 160 5.53 -27.76 7.83
N VAL A 161 4.62 -26.81 7.64
CA VAL A 161 3.41 -26.97 6.83
C VAL A 161 3.54 -26.04 5.62
N ASP A 162 3.42 -26.58 4.41
CA ASP A 162 3.62 -25.84 3.15
C ASP A 162 4.96 -25.08 3.06
N GLY A 163 6.00 -25.63 3.69
CA GLY A 163 7.35 -25.04 3.72
C GLY A 163 7.56 -23.94 4.76
N LEU A 164 6.54 -23.61 5.57
CA LEU A 164 6.58 -22.62 6.64
C LEU A 164 6.52 -23.29 8.02
N TYR A 165 7.24 -22.74 8.99
CA TYR A 165 7.18 -23.19 10.38
C TYR A 165 5.87 -22.73 11.03
N VAL A 166 5.18 -23.62 11.76
CA VAL A 166 3.85 -23.35 12.34
C VAL A 166 3.91 -22.60 13.67
N GLY A 167 4.91 -22.89 14.51
CA GLY A 167 5.02 -22.33 15.87
C GLY A 167 5.91 -21.11 16.01
N PHE A 168 6.63 -20.70 14.97
CA PHE A 168 7.44 -19.49 15.03
C PHE A 168 7.64 -18.83 13.66
N SER A 169 8.01 -17.56 13.67
CA SER A 169 8.45 -16.82 12.49
C SER A 169 9.61 -15.90 12.80
N LEU A 170 10.55 -15.82 11.86
CA LEU A 170 11.71 -14.93 11.90
C LEU A 170 11.48 -13.79 10.91
N SER A 171 11.73 -12.55 11.31
CA SER A 171 11.55 -11.39 10.44
C SER A 171 12.53 -10.25 10.75
N GLY A 172 12.53 -9.25 9.86
CA GLY A 172 13.43 -8.10 9.92
C GLY A 172 14.73 -8.28 9.11
N GLN A 173 15.45 -7.17 8.91
CA GLN A 173 16.63 -7.13 8.03
C GLN A 173 17.79 -7.99 8.55
N ARG A 174 17.89 -8.17 9.86
CA ARG A 174 18.94 -8.97 10.52
C ARG A 174 18.35 -10.08 11.38
N ASN A 175 17.18 -10.61 10.97
CA ASN A 175 16.39 -11.60 11.71
C ASN A 175 16.31 -11.19 13.18
N ASN A 176 15.88 -9.95 13.42
CA ASN A 176 15.89 -9.31 14.73
C ASN A 176 14.51 -9.35 15.38
N ARG A 177 13.52 -9.96 14.71
CA ARG A 177 12.20 -10.19 15.28
C ARG A 177 11.88 -11.67 15.24
N LEU A 178 11.62 -12.22 16.42
CA LEU A 178 11.09 -13.57 16.59
C LEU A 178 9.66 -13.45 17.09
N ARG A 179 8.74 -14.14 16.42
CA ARG A 179 7.39 -14.37 16.95
C ARG A 179 7.23 -15.85 17.21
N VAL A 180 6.78 -16.21 18.40
CA VAL A 180 6.56 -17.59 18.85
C VAL A 180 5.10 -17.75 19.23
N VAL A 181 4.50 -18.88 18.85
CA VAL A 181 3.14 -19.26 19.18
C VAL A 181 3.17 -20.61 19.88
N THR A 182 2.64 -20.67 21.09
CA THR A 182 2.53 -21.90 21.89
C THR A 182 1.13 -22.06 22.46
N ASP A 183 0.69 -23.32 22.59
CA ASP A 183 -0.57 -23.68 23.23
C ASP A 183 -0.43 -23.74 24.76
N SER A 184 0.79 -23.67 25.29
CA SER A 184 1.06 -23.69 26.72
C SER A 184 0.85 -22.30 27.34
N GLU A 185 0.55 -22.27 28.64
CA GLU A 185 0.62 -21.01 29.39
C GLU A 185 2.07 -20.55 29.51
N ALA A 186 2.29 -19.24 29.41
CA ALA A 186 3.61 -18.63 29.54
C ALA A 186 3.59 -17.57 30.64
N THR A 187 4.78 -17.27 31.17
CA THR A 187 5.00 -16.20 32.14
C THR A 187 5.96 -15.14 31.56
N PRO A 188 5.94 -13.90 32.10
CA PRO A 188 6.90 -12.86 31.75
C PRO A 188 8.38 -13.29 31.88
N GLU A 189 8.72 -14.08 32.90
CA GLU A 189 10.09 -14.58 33.11
C GLU A 189 10.53 -15.48 31.96
N LEU A 190 9.64 -16.36 31.52
CA LEU A 190 9.88 -17.27 30.41
C LEU A 190 9.99 -16.51 29.07
N ALA A 191 9.24 -15.42 28.89
CA ALA A 191 9.43 -14.51 27.75
C ALA A 191 10.80 -13.81 27.77
N LEU A 192 11.29 -13.42 28.94
CA LEU A 192 12.63 -12.84 29.11
C LEU A 192 13.75 -13.84 28.80
N ASP A 193 13.60 -15.08 29.26
CA ASP A 193 14.58 -16.14 29.02
C ASP A 193 14.61 -16.53 27.54
N LEU A 194 13.45 -16.63 26.90
CA LEU A 194 13.33 -16.79 25.45
C LEU A 194 14.04 -15.66 24.69
N PHE A 195 13.86 -14.41 25.13
CA PHE A 195 14.53 -13.25 24.54
C PHE A 195 16.05 -13.36 24.62
N LYS A 196 16.60 -13.71 25.79
CA LYS A 196 18.05 -13.87 25.98
C LYS A 196 18.62 -15.02 25.16
N ALA A 197 17.96 -16.18 25.18
CA ALA A 197 18.38 -17.35 24.41
C ALA A 197 18.36 -17.07 22.91
N TYR A 198 17.33 -16.38 22.42
CA TYR A 198 17.27 -15.95 21.02
C TYR A 198 18.34 -14.92 20.67
N ALA A 199 18.61 -13.95 21.55
CA ALA A 199 19.66 -12.97 21.35
C ALA A 199 21.04 -13.64 21.21
N ALA A 200 21.31 -14.65 22.04
CA ALA A 200 22.54 -15.43 21.97
C ALA A 200 22.66 -16.24 20.67
N LEU A 201 21.61 -16.96 20.27
CA LEU A 201 21.60 -17.69 19.00
C LEU A 201 21.82 -16.76 17.81
N ARG A 202 21.14 -15.61 17.79
CA ARG A 202 21.31 -14.62 16.72
C ARG A 202 22.73 -14.05 16.71
N ALA A 203 23.29 -13.71 17.86
CA ALA A 203 24.62 -13.13 17.95
C ALA A 203 25.68 -14.08 17.39
N ASP A 204 25.59 -15.37 17.69
CA ASP A 204 26.44 -16.43 17.15
C ASP A 204 26.36 -16.48 15.62
N GLN A 205 25.16 -16.53 15.05
CA GLN A 205 24.97 -16.61 13.59
C GLN A 205 25.38 -15.34 12.82
N TYR A 206 25.49 -14.20 13.50
CA TYR A 206 25.96 -12.94 12.91
C TYR A 206 27.40 -12.56 13.31
N ASP A 207 28.15 -13.48 13.94
CA ASP A 207 29.51 -13.26 14.42
C ASP A 207 29.65 -12.00 15.30
N LEU A 208 28.61 -11.69 16.10
CA LEU A 208 28.60 -10.53 16.99
C LEU A 208 29.39 -10.86 18.26
N LYS A 209 30.68 -10.50 18.25
CA LYS A 209 31.60 -10.72 19.38
C LYS A 209 31.46 -9.71 20.50
N ASP A 210 30.80 -8.58 20.23
CA ASP A 210 30.58 -7.52 21.21
C ASP A 210 29.19 -7.71 21.85
N GLU A 211 29.20 -8.00 23.15
CA GLU A 211 28.01 -8.11 23.99
C GLU A 211 27.45 -6.73 24.40
N ALA A 212 27.95 -5.64 23.79
CA ALA A 212 27.35 -4.32 23.92
C ALA A 212 25.85 -4.37 23.62
N PHE A 213 25.07 -3.84 24.57
CA PHE A 213 23.62 -3.89 24.54
C PHE A 213 23.03 -3.41 23.20
N ASN A 214 23.57 -2.32 22.65
CA ASN A 214 23.08 -1.68 21.42
C ASN A 214 23.19 -2.56 20.16
N SER A 215 24.19 -3.44 20.10
CA SER A 215 24.36 -4.38 18.98
C SER A 215 23.72 -5.73 19.23
N TYR A 216 23.72 -6.16 20.50
CA TYR A 216 23.34 -7.49 20.90
C TYR A 216 21.84 -7.59 21.19
N TYR A 217 21.31 -6.76 22.09
CA TYR A 217 19.95 -6.86 22.62
C TYR A 217 18.98 -5.82 22.05
N ALA A 218 19.40 -4.55 21.98
CA ALA A 218 18.54 -3.43 21.55
C ALA A 218 17.80 -3.62 20.21
N PRO A 219 18.39 -4.22 19.15
CA PRO A 219 17.68 -4.36 17.89
C PRO A 219 16.63 -5.47 17.93
N ILE A 220 16.60 -6.29 18.99
CA ILE A 220 15.81 -7.53 19.05
C ILE A 220 14.43 -7.27 19.63
N ARG A 221 13.43 -7.88 19.02
CA ARG A 221 12.08 -7.96 19.53
C ARG A 221 11.60 -9.41 19.54
N VAL A 222 11.05 -9.85 20.67
CA VAL A 222 10.41 -11.16 20.81
C VAL A 222 8.94 -10.98 21.15
N ASP A 223 8.07 -11.56 20.32
CA ASP A 223 6.63 -11.61 20.55
C ASP A 223 6.26 -13.07 20.90
N LEU A 224 5.95 -13.35 22.18
CA LEU A 224 5.51 -14.67 22.63
C LEU A 224 3.98 -14.69 22.81
N VAL A 225 3.31 -15.42 21.93
CA VAL A 225 1.86 -15.63 21.95
C VAL A 225 1.60 -16.98 22.63
N SER A 226 1.02 -16.96 23.82
CA SER A 226 0.67 -18.15 24.60
C SER A 226 -0.84 -18.31 24.74
N ALA A 227 -1.30 -19.37 25.42
CA ALA A 227 -2.74 -19.56 25.65
C ALA A 227 -3.38 -18.48 26.56
N ASN A 228 -2.59 -17.88 27.46
CA ASN A 228 -3.08 -16.95 28.49
C ASN A 228 -2.83 -15.46 28.15
N ALA A 229 -1.80 -15.15 27.37
CA ALA A 229 -1.43 -13.77 27.04
C ALA A 229 -0.54 -13.67 25.80
N GLU A 230 -0.29 -12.44 25.34
CA GLU A 230 0.84 -12.12 24.47
C GLU A 230 1.87 -11.28 25.25
N TYR A 231 3.12 -11.70 25.23
CA TYR A 231 4.26 -11.01 25.85
C TYR A 231 5.15 -10.42 24.76
N ILE A 232 5.35 -9.11 24.80
CA ILE A 232 6.20 -8.39 23.85
C ILE A 232 7.43 -7.88 24.60
N VAL A 233 8.58 -8.40 24.20
CA VAL A 233 9.89 -8.07 24.77
C VAL A 233 10.70 -7.27 23.76
N ASP A 234 10.87 -5.98 24.04
CA ASP A 234 11.74 -5.05 23.31
C ASP A 234 12.29 -4.01 24.29
N PHE A 235 13.60 -4.04 24.53
CA PHE A 235 14.26 -3.19 25.51
C PHE A 235 15.09 -2.10 24.84
N GLU A 236 15.01 -0.88 25.35
CA GLU A 236 15.78 0.27 24.82
C GLU A 236 17.15 0.40 25.49
N SER A 237 17.30 -0.10 26.71
CA SER A 237 18.56 -0.09 27.46
C SER A 237 18.78 -1.34 28.32
N ALA A 238 20.02 -1.55 28.78
CA ALA A 238 20.35 -2.66 29.67
C ALA A 238 19.62 -2.58 31.02
N ASP A 239 19.37 -1.36 31.52
CA ASP A 239 18.66 -1.12 32.78
C ASP A 239 17.17 -1.49 32.68
N ASP A 240 16.63 -1.47 31.45
CA ASP A 240 15.25 -1.82 31.15
C ASP A 240 15.02 -3.33 31.04
N MET A 241 16.07 -4.14 30.97
CA MET A 241 16.00 -5.59 30.75
C MET A 241 15.51 -6.36 31.99
N LYS A 242 14.28 -6.06 32.40
CA LYS A 242 13.60 -6.56 33.60
C LYS A 242 12.20 -7.04 33.22
N VAL A 243 11.73 -8.03 33.97
CA VAL A 243 10.41 -8.65 33.77
C VAL A 243 9.28 -7.63 33.84
N GLU A 244 9.39 -6.66 34.74
CA GLU A 244 8.41 -5.58 34.95
C GLU A 244 8.20 -4.69 33.72
N ASN A 245 9.19 -4.62 32.84
CA ASN A 245 9.16 -3.80 31.63
C ASN A 245 8.65 -4.57 30.39
N ILE A 246 8.27 -5.85 30.56
CA ILE A 246 7.69 -6.65 29.47
C ILE A 246 6.23 -6.24 29.27
N ARG A 247 5.89 -5.88 28.04
CA ARG A 247 4.51 -5.53 27.69
C ARG A 247 3.68 -6.81 27.63
N THR A 248 2.63 -6.86 28.43
CA THR A 248 1.72 -8.00 28.52
C THR A 248 0.34 -7.61 28.02
N ILE A 249 -0.19 -8.40 27.08
CA ILE A 249 -1.55 -8.29 26.57
C ILE A 249 -2.29 -9.54 27.04
N SER A 250 -3.03 -9.45 28.14
CA SER A 250 -3.78 -10.57 28.68
C SER A 250 -5.05 -10.81 27.86
N TYR A 251 -5.32 -12.07 27.52
CA TYR A 251 -6.61 -12.46 26.98
C TYR A 251 -7.60 -12.56 28.13
N THR A 252 -8.31 -11.47 28.40
CA THR A 252 -9.48 -11.56 29.27
C THR A 252 -10.45 -12.53 28.59
N LYS A 253 -10.77 -13.65 29.26
CA LYS A 253 -11.98 -14.40 28.92
C LYS A 253 -13.11 -13.38 28.97
N SER A 254 -13.72 -13.05 27.82
CA SER A 254 -15.08 -12.54 27.87
C SER A 254 -15.87 -13.63 28.57
N ALA A 255 -16.30 -13.37 29.80
CA ALA A 255 -17.30 -14.20 30.44
C ALA A 255 -18.56 -14.05 29.59
N GLU A 256 -18.83 -15.05 28.75
CA GLU A 256 -20.15 -15.58 28.34
C GLU A 256 -20.03 -16.58 27.19
#